data_AF-A0A3D5CJ82-F1
#
_entry.id   AF-A0A3D5CJ82-F1
#
_cell.length_a   1.000
_cell.length_b   1.000
_cell.length_c   1.000
_cell.angle_alpha   90.00
_cell.angle_beta   90.00
_cell.angle_gamma   90.00
#
_symmetry.space_group_name_H-M   'P 1'
#
loop_
_entity.id
_entity.type
_entity.pdbx_description
1 polymer ?
#
loop_
_entity_poly.entity_id
_entity_poly.type
_entity_poly.pdbx_seq_one_letter_code
_entity_poly.pdbx_strand_id
1 'polypeptide(L)'
;APALATAAIVSIASMVGIIPTVGFVAKEGALAALLDEALGGSVWGLIALLAVVAGSVLTAAYGIRFVWGAFWTKRDIVAVSWPAPSAGFVSAPVILAILSLGGGFAAPLLDVAFTPYAQLAPAATSGVPAPEHPAYLALWHGFEPALWISLGTIALGAVLFVFTARGVGRRRVLPFTAVDAYNGSLRMIERLSVLTTTLVQRGSLPVYVATIFLVLVAGEGTALLASS
;
A
#
# COMPACT_ATOMS: atom_id res chain seq x y z
N ALA A 1 21.96 -10.10 18.86
CA ALA A 1 22.38 -8.76 18.40
C ALA A 1 21.38 -7.70 18.87
N PRO A 2 21.57 -7.11 20.07
CA PRO A 2 20.60 -6.18 20.67
C PRO A 2 20.38 -4.92 19.82
N ALA A 3 21.43 -4.39 19.19
CA ALA A 3 21.33 -3.20 18.33
C ALA A 3 20.43 -3.40 17.09
N LEU A 4 20.43 -4.61 16.50
CA LEU A 4 19.57 -4.92 15.37
C LEU A 4 18.10 -5.03 15.81
N ALA A 5 17.87 -5.62 16.99
CA ALA A 5 16.53 -5.73 17.56
C ALA A 5 15.95 -4.34 17.89
N THR A 6 16.73 -3.45 18.49
CA THR A 6 16.29 -2.08 18.78
C THR A 6 16.02 -1.29 17.51
N ALA A 7 16.92 -1.34 16.52
CA ALA A 7 16.70 -0.68 15.23
C ALA A 7 15.41 -1.19 14.55
N ALA A 8 15.22 -2.52 14.51
CA ALA A 8 14.02 -3.11 13.94
C ALA A 8 12.74 -2.71 14.69
N ILE A 9 12.76 -2.68 16.02
CA ILE A 9 11.62 -2.22 16.83
C ILE A 9 11.30 -0.75 16.52
N VAL A 10 12.30 0.12 16.44
CA VAL A 10 12.10 1.53 16.07
C VAL A 10 11.53 1.67 14.65
N SER A 11 12.03 0.89 13.68
CA SER A 11 11.49 0.88 12.32
C SER A 11 10.04 0.41 12.28
N ILE A 12 9.68 -0.63 13.04
CA ILE A 12 8.30 -1.11 13.14
C ILE A 12 7.42 -0.09 13.86
N ALA A 13 7.92 0.55 14.92
CA ALA A 13 7.23 1.64 15.61
C ALA A 13 6.94 2.81 14.65
N SER A 14 7.90 3.15 13.79
CA SER A 14 7.71 4.14 12.73
C SER A 14 6.65 3.71 11.73
N MET A 15 6.74 2.48 11.22
CA MET A 15 5.79 1.96 10.23
C MET A 15 4.35 1.90 10.76
N VAL A 16 4.16 1.59 12.05
CA VAL A 16 2.83 1.51 12.68
C VAL A 16 2.31 2.89 13.12
N GLY A 17 3.19 3.89 13.18
CA GLY A 17 2.88 5.27 13.57
C GLY A 17 2.86 5.45 15.09
N ILE A 18 4.00 5.23 15.76
CA ILE A 18 4.19 5.44 17.19
C ILE A 18 5.06 6.69 17.43
N ILE A 19 4.65 7.56 18.34
CA ILE A 19 5.45 8.74 18.74
C ILE A 19 6.80 8.32 19.35
N PRO A 20 7.95 9.01 19.09
CA PRO A 20 8.15 10.21 18.29
C PRO A 20 8.74 9.95 16.90
N THR A 21 8.18 9.01 16.14
CA THR A 21 8.69 8.68 14.80
C THR A 21 8.07 9.55 13.71
N VAL A 22 8.78 9.73 12.59
CA VAL A 22 8.23 10.41 11.40
C VAL A 22 6.96 9.72 10.85
N GLY A 23 6.85 8.40 11.03
CA GLY A 23 5.66 7.67 10.60
C GLY A 23 4.41 7.96 11.45
N PHE A 24 4.57 8.38 12.71
CA PHE A 24 3.45 8.90 13.51
C PHE A 24 2.89 10.17 12.88
N VAL A 25 3.77 11.13 12.59
CA VAL A 25 3.41 12.43 11.98
C VAL A 25 2.71 12.23 10.63
N ALA A 26 3.25 11.35 9.78
CA ALA A 26 2.65 11.05 8.48
C ALA A 26 1.27 10.39 8.62
N LYS A 27 1.12 9.42 9.53
CA LYS A 27 -0.14 8.69 9.73
C LYS A 27 -1.21 9.58 10.35
N GLU A 28 -0.87 10.37 11.36
CA GLU A 28 -1.81 11.28 12.03
C GLU A 28 -2.30 12.36 11.05
N GLY A 29 -1.40 12.99 10.29
CA GLY A 29 -1.78 13.96 9.26
C GLY A 29 -2.69 13.37 8.17
N ALA A 30 -2.40 12.15 7.71
CA ALA A 30 -3.25 11.47 6.73
C ALA A 30 -4.64 11.10 7.31
N LEU A 31 -4.70 10.65 8.56
CA LEU A 31 -5.97 10.32 9.22
C LEU A 31 -6.82 11.57 9.49
N ALA A 32 -6.19 12.67 9.90
CA ALA A 32 -6.88 13.95 10.09
C ALA A 32 -7.49 14.44 8.76
N ALA A 33 -6.70 14.49 7.68
CA ALA A 33 -7.19 14.93 6.38
C ALA A 33 -8.34 14.05 5.83
N LEU A 34 -8.23 12.72 5.96
CA LEU A 34 -9.29 11.80 5.53
C LEU A 34 -10.54 11.89 6.40
N LEU A 35 -10.38 12.21 7.69
CA LEU A 35 -11.50 12.42 8.59
C LEU A 35 -12.25 13.70 8.25
N ASP A 36 -11.54 14.80 7.98
CA ASP A 36 -12.15 16.06 7.55
C ASP A 36 -12.93 15.90 6.25
N GLU A 37 -12.36 15.20 5.26
CA GLU A 37 -13.06 14.83 4.02
C GLU A 37 -14.34 14.01 4.29
N ALA A 38 -14.26 13.01 5.16
CA ALA A 38 -15.41 12.17 5.51
C ALA A 38 -16.51 12.97 6.25
N LEU A 39 -16.13 13.84 7.19
CA LEU A 39 -17.05 14.70 7.95
C LEU A 39 -17.67 15.79 7.07
N GLY A 40 -16.93 16.26 6.06
CA GLY A 40 -17.40 17.20 5.05
C GLY A 40 -18.36 16.61 4.02
N GLY A 41 -18.70 15.31 4.13
CA GLY A 41 -19.70 14.64 3.29
C GLY A 41 -19.12 13.85 2.11
N SER A 42 -17.80 13.70 2.00
CA SER A 42 -17.16 12.93 0.94
C SER A 42 -17.32 11.42 1.17
N VAL A 43 -18.14 10.77 0.32
CA VAL A 43 -18.28 9.30 0.36
C VAL A 43 -16.94 8.61 0.07
N TRP A 44 -16.16 9.14 -0.88
CA TRP A 44 -14.83 8.61 -1.19
C TRP A 44 -13.82 8.86 -0.07
N GLY A 45 -13.92 10.01 0.63
CA GLY A 45 -13.16 10.29 1.85
C GLY A 45 -13.42 9.26 2.95
N LEU A 46 -14.71 8.92 3.19
CA LEU A 46 -15.08 7.89 4.16
C LEU A 46 -14.55 6.51 3.78
N ILE A 47 -14.67 6.11 2.50
CA ILE A 47 -14.14 4.83 2.02
C ILE A 47 -12.62 4.77 2.18
N ALA A 48 -11.91 5.85 1.83
CA ALA A 48 -10.47 5.95 1.99
C ALA A 48 -10.06 5.91 3.47
N LEU A 49 -10.75 6.61 4.36
CA LEU A 49 -10.53 6.55 5.81
C LEU A 49 -10.66 5.12 6.33
N LEU A 50 -11.76 4.43 6.01
CA LEU A 50 -11.98 3.05 6.44
C LEU A 50 -10.92 2.09 5.89
N ALA A 51 -10.52 2.26 4.63
CA ALA A 51 -9.47 1.47 4.01
C ALA A 51 -8.10 1.69 4.69
N VAL A 52 -7.74 2.94 4.99
CA VAL A 52 -6.49 3.29 5.70
C VAL A 52 -6.51 2.79 7.14
N VAL A 53 -7.65 2.87 7.83
CA VAL A 53 -7.83 2.31 9.18
C VAL A 53 -7.66 0.79 9.15
N ALA A 54 -8.33 0.09 8.22
CA ALA A 54 -8.20 -1.36 8.08
C ALA A 54 -6.75 -1.77 7.74
N GLY A 55 -6.11 -1.06 6.80
CA GLY A 55 -4.70 -1.25 6.47
C GLY A 55 -3.79 -1.03 7.68
N SER A 56 -4.02 0.03 8.46
CA SER A 56 -3.23 0.35 9.66
C SER A 56 -3.35 -0.72 10.75
N VAL A 57 -4.53 -1.32 10.92
CA VAL A 57 -4.75 -2.47 11.82
C VAL A 57 -3.91 -3.67 11.39
N LEU A 58 -3.92 -3.98 10.09
CA LEU A 58 -3.10 -5.06 9.54
C LEU A 58 -1.60 -4.75 9.69
N THR A 59 -1.20 -3.49 9.49
CA THR A 59 0.17 -3.00 9.67
C THR A 59 0.67 -3.19 11.10
N ALA A 60 -0.14 -2.81 12.09
CA ALA A 60 0.14 -3.08 13.48
C ALA A 60 0.24 -4.59 13.76
N ALA A 61 -0.70 -5.39 13.27
CA ALA A 61 -0.72 -6.83 13.50
C ALA A 61 0.51 -7.54 12.91
N TYR A 62 0.88 -7.27 11.65
CA TYR A 62 2.05 -7.90 11.05
C TYR A 62 3.36 -7.34 11.62
N GLY A 63 3.41 -6.07 12.03
CA GLY A 63 4.56 -5.48 12.70
C GLY A 63 4.84 -6.14 14.04
N ILE A 64 3.80 -6.31 14.88
CA ILE A 64 3.91 -7.04 16.15
C ILE A 64 4.31 -8.50 15.91
N ARG A 65 3.70 -9.15 14.90
CA ARG A 65 4.07 -10.52 14.50
C ARG A 65 5.55 -10.63 14.12
N PHE A 66 6.11 -9.66 13.41
CA PHE A 66 7.51 -9.64 13.03
C PHE A 66 8.41 -9.52 14.26
N VAL A 67 8.18 -8.53 15.13
CA VAL A 67 8.99 -8.32 16.34
C VAL A 67 8.94 -9.53 17.25
N TRP A 68 7.74 -10.04 17.53
CA TRP A 68 7.55 -11.24 18.34
C TRP A 68 8.16 -12.49 17.67
N GLY A 69 7.99 -12.61 16.36
CA GLY A 69 8.46 -13.77 15.59
C GLY A 69 9.99 -13.86 15.52
N ALA A 70 10.65 -12.73 15.31
CA ALA A 70 12.08 -12.63 15.03
C ALA A 70 12.95 -12.48 16.29
N PHE A 71 12.48 -11.75 17.32
CA PHE A 71 13.33 -11.39 18.46
C PHE A 71 12.89 -11.99 19.81
N TRP A 72 11.67 -12.52 19.91
CA TRP A 72 11.19 -13.10 21.18
C TRP A 72 11.69 -14.54 21.37
N THR A 73 12.14 -14.87 22.58
CA THR A 73 12.55 -16.24 22.94
C THR A 73 11.33 -17.14 23.11
N LYS A 74 11.33 -18.30 22.43
CA LYS A 74 10.25 -19.28 22.47
C LYS A 74 10.73 -20.53 23.19
N ARG A 75 9.95 -21.05 24.14
CA ARG A 75 10.35 -22.16 25.03
C ARG A 75 10.62 -23.46 24.27
N ASP A 76 9.88 -23.69 23.19
CA ASP A 76 9.88 -24.98 22.47
C ASP A 76 10.76 -24.96 21.20
N ILE A 77 11.64 -23.97 21.04
CA ILE A 77 12.53 -23.84 19.87
C ILE A 77 13.98 -23.86 20.32
N VAL A 78 14.76 -24.80 19.77
CA VAL A 78 16.20 -24.90 20.00
C VAL A 78 16.87 -23.62 19.48
N ALA A 79 17.62 -22.95 20.36
CA ALA A 79 18.37 -21.77 19.99
C ALA A 79 19.50 -22.15 19.01
N VAL A 80 19.48 -21.56 17.82
CA VAL A 80 20.56 -21.69 16.85
C VAL A 80 21.58 -20.59 17.11
N SER A 81 22.83 -20.97 17.39
CA SER A 81 23.94 -20.01 17.49
C SER A 81 24.22 -19.45 16.10
N TRP A 82 24.15 -18.13 15.96
CA TRP A 82 24.45 -17.43 14.71
C TRP A 82 25.59 -16.43 14.94
N PRO A 83 26.56 -16.30 14.01
CA PRO A 83 27.62 -15.30 14.11
C PRO A 83 27.05 -13.89 14.23
N ALA A 84 27.67 -13.05 15.06
CA ALA A 84 27.27 -11.66 15.14
C ALA A 84 27.46 -10.97 13.77
N PRO A 85 26.45 -10.25 13.25
CA PRO A 85 26.59 -9.52 12.00
C PRO A 85 27.67 -8.44 12.13
N SER A 86 28.35 -8.13 11.03
CA SER A 86 29.40 -7.10 11.00
C SER A 86 28.82 -5.72 11.32
N ALA A 87 29.63 -4.84 11.92
CA ALA A 87 29.20 -3.50 12.29
C ALA A 87 28.67 -2.69 11.09
N GLY A 88 29.29 -2.85 9.91
CA GLY A 88 28.85 -2.21 8.67
C GLY A 88 27.49 -2.71 8.16
N PHE A 89 27.09 -3.93 8.49
CA PHE A 89 25.75 -4.43 8.16
C PHE A 89 24.69 -3.86 9.09
N VAL A 90 25.01 -3.71 10.39
CA VAL A 90 24.10 -3.17 11.40
C VAL A 90 23.98 -1.64 11.33
N SER A 91 24.98 -0.93 10.81
CA SER A 91 24.95 0.52 10.73
C SER A 91 23.80 1.05 9.87
N ALA A 92 23.53 0.43 8.72
CA ALA A 92 22.44 0.85 7.82
C ALA A 92 21.06 0.89 8.49
N PRO A 93 20.53 -0.20 9.10
CA PRO A 93 19.24 -0.15 9.78
C PRO A 93 19.25 0.76 11.01
N VAL A 94 20.38 0.89 11.72
CA VAL A 94 20.50 1.80 12.87
C VAL A 94 20.41 3.27 12.42
N ILE A 95 21.11 3.65 11.36
CA ILE A 95 21.06 5.01 10.80
C ILE A 95 19.63 5.33 10.37
N LEU A 96 18.95 4.42 9.67
CA LEU A 96 17.57 4.62 9.25
C LEU A 96 16.60 4.73 10.43
N ALA A 97 16.79 3.94 11.48
CA ALA A 97 16.00 4.05 12.72
C ALA A 97 16.21 5.41 13.41
N ILE A 98 17.45 5.91 13.46
CA ILE A 98 17.77 7.23 14.00
C ILE A 98 17.14 8.33 13.15
N LEU A 99 17.24 8.25 11.82
CA LEU A 99 16.62 9.22 10.91
C LEU A 99 15.10 9.22 11.02
N SER A 100 14.47 8.07 11.27
CA SER A 100 13.03 7.98 11.52
C SER A 100 12.61 8.75 12.79
N LEU A 101 13.36 8.59 13.88
CA LEU A 101 13.13 9.36 15.12
C LEU A 101 13.42 10.85 14.91
N GLY A 102 14.56 11.16 14.28
CA GLY A 102 14.97 12.52 13.95
C GLY A 102 13.95 13.23 13.07
N GLY A 103 13.37 12.55 12.09
CA GLY A 103 12.33 13.07 11.23
C GLY A 103 11.02 13.39 11.98
N GLY A 104 10.70 12.64 13.04
CA GLY A 104 9.58 12.99 13.92
C GLY A 104 9.83 14.31 14.64
N PHE A 105 10.98 14.46 15.31
CA PHE A 105 11.35 15.73 15.96
C PHE A 105 11.52 16.90 14.99
N ALA A 106 11.97 16.61 13.77
CA ALA A 106 12.12 17.58 12.70
C ALA A 106 10.83 17.82 11.89
N ALA A 107 9.66 17.35 12.35
CA ALA A 107 8.39 17.52 11.64
C ALA A 107 8.09 18.98 11.21
N PRO A 108 8.34 20.02 12.04
CA PRO A 108 8.15 21.40 11.59
C PRO A 108 9.09 21.82 10.45
N LEU A 109 10.30 21.26 10.38
CA LEU A 109 11.22 21.52 9.26
C LEU A 109 10.76 20.80 7.99
N LEU A 110 10.23 19.58 8.14
CA LEU A 110 9.63 18.85 7.03
C LEU A 110 8.39 19.58 6.51
N ASP A 111 7.59 20.17 7.38
CA ASP A 111 6.43 20.97 7.02
C ASP A 111 6.80 22.12 6.06
N VAL A 112 7.81 22.91 6.43
CA VAL A 112 8.31 24.02 5.60
C VAL A 112 8.79 23.52 4.24
N ALA A 113 9.45 22.36 4.21
CA ALA A 113 9.95 21.77 2.97
C ALA A 113 8.82 21.24 2.07
N PHE A 114 7.74 20.70 2.64
CA PHE A 114 6.66 20.06 1.89
C PHE A 114 5.47 20.97 1.58
N THR A 115 5.26 22.04 2.35
CA THR A 115 4.15 23.00 2.16
C THR A 115 4.03 23.52 0.72
N PRO A 116 5.13 23.93 0.03
CA PRO A 116 5.02 24.42 -1.35
C PRO A 116 4.47 23.36 -2.32
N TYR A 117 4.77 22.09 -2.07
CA TYR A 117 4.25 20.98 -2.89
C TYR A 117 2.82 20.62 -2.51
N ALA A 118 2.47 20.68 -1.22
CA ALA A 118 1.11 20.45 -0.75
C ALA A 118 0.11 21.46 -1.33
N GLN A 119 0.53 22.73 -1.48
CA GLN A 119 -0.28 23.79 -2.07
C GLN A 119 -0.57 23.61 -3.57
N LEU A 120 0.14 22.72 -4.26
CA LEU A 120 -0.17 22.37 -5.65
C LEU A 120 -1.38 21.42 -5.76
N ALA A 121 -1.76 20.77 -4.67
CA ALA A 121 -2.93 19.90 -4.61
C ALA A 121 -4.20 20.73 -4.29
N PRO A 122 -5.39 20.30 -4.76
CA PRO A 122 -6.65 20.88 -4.32
C PRO A 122 -6.78 20.80 -2.79
N ALA A 123 -7.26 21.87 -2.16
CA ALA A 123 -7.41 21.95 -0.71
C ALA A 123 -8.47 20.98 -0.16
N ALA A 124 -9.46 20.60 -0.99
CA ALA A 124 -10.49 19.63 -0.67
C ALA A 124 -11.07 19.03 -1.96
N THR A 125 -11.73 17.89 -1.84
CA THR A 125 -12.53 17.28 -2.91
C THR A 125 -13.64 18.22 -3.36
N SER A 126 -13.96 18.20 -4.66
CA SER A 126 -15.04 19.03 -5.21
C SER A 126 -16.36 18.79 -4.49
N GLY A 127 -16.97 19.86 -3.96
CA GLY A 127 -18.22 19.79 -3.19
C GLY A 127 -18.03 19.66 -1.67
N VAL A 128 -16.79 19.55 -1.19
CA VAL A 128 -16.45 19.56 0.24
C VAL A 128 -15.93 20.95 0.62
N PRO A 129 -16.35 21.53 1.76
CA PRO A 129 -15.78 22.77 2.27
C PRO A 129 -14.27 22.64 2.49
N ALA A 130 -13.51 23.68 2.11
CA ALA A 130 -12.08 23.71 2.41
C ALA A 130 -11.87 23.75 3.95
N PRO A 131 -10.83 23.07 4.47
CA PRO A 131 -10.50 23.14 5.88
C PRO A 131 -10.27 24.58 6.36
N GLU A 132 -10.69 24.89 7.60
CA GLU A 132 -10.53 26.24 8.18
C GLU A 132 -9.07 26.63 8.41
N HIS A 133 -8.19 25.63 8.58
CA HIS A 133 -6.77 25.83 8.81
C HIS A 133 -5.94 25.05 7.79
N PRO A 134 -4.86 25.63 7.25
CA PRO A 134 -3.95 24.91 6.38
C PRO A 134 -3.32 23.72 7.13
N ALA A 135 -3.29 22.56 6.47
CA ALA A 135 -2.63 21.38 7.02
C ALA A 135 -1.15 21.66 7.27
N TYR A 136 -0.66 21.31 8.46
CA TYR A 136 0.75 21.44 8.82
C TYR A 136 1.23 20.20 9.57
N LEU A 137 2.50 19.87 9.39
CA LEU A 137 3.17 18.75 10.08
C LEU A 137 3.72 19.22 11.42
N ALA A 138 3.18 18.65 12.50
CA ALA A 138 3.72 18.73 13.84
C ALA A 138 3.98 17.33 14.38
N LEU A 139 4.90 17.23 15.36
CA LEU A 139 5.12 15.96 16.06
C LEU A 139 3.91 15.55 16.90
N TRP A 140 3.11 16.52 17.36
CA TRP A 140 1.98 16.27 18.24
C TRP A 140 0.95 17.39 18.07
N HIS A 141 -0.24 17.03 17.60
CA HIS A 141 -1.35 17.96 17.38
C HIS A 141 -2.29 18.08 18.60
N GLY A 142 -2.12 17.22 19.62
CA GLY A 142 -2.96 17.22 20.82
C GLY A 142 -3.87 16.00 20.89
N PHE A 143 -4.93 16.08 21.70
CA PHE A 143 -5.92 15.01 21.82
C PHE A 143 -7.00 15.11 20.73
N GLU A 144 -6.58 15.02 19.48
CA GLU A 144 -7.47 15.09 18.33
C GLU A 144 -8.14 13.73 18.02
N PRO A 145 -9.27 13.71 17.30
CA PRO A 145 -9.90 12.46 16.86
C PRO A 145 -8.96 11.53 16.09
N ALA A 146 -8.04 12.07 15.29
CA ALA A 146 -7.05 11.31 14.53
C ALA A 146 -6.13 10.47 15.45
N LEU A 147 -5.73 11.02 16.59
CA LEU A 147 -4.94 10.31 17.61
C LEU A 147 -5.68 9.07 18.13
N TRP A 148 -6.97 9.22 18.45
CA TRP A 148 -7.81 8.11 18.95
C TRP A 148 -8.00 7.02 17.90
N ILE A 149 -8.18 7.41 16.64
CA ILE A 149 -8.22 6.45 15.51
C ILE A 149 -6.89 5.72 15.41
N SER A 150 -5.75 6.43 15.49
CA SER A 150 -4.43 5.80 15.44
C SER A 150 -4.22 4.82 16.58
N LEU A 151 -4.52 5.20 17.83
CA LEU A 151 -4.47 4.30 19.00
C LEU A 151 -5.39 3.09 18.82
N GLY A 152 -6.60 3.31 18.30
CA GLY A 152 -7.56 2.26 17.96
C GLY A 152 -7.00 1.25 16.96
N THR A 153 -6.33 1.73 15.89
CA THR A 153 -5.71 0.82 14.91
C THR A 153 -4.60 -0.04 15.51
N ILE A 154 -3.80 0.52 16.43
CA ILE A 154 -2.72 -0.20 17.13
C ILE A 154 -3.31 -1.25 18.07
N ALA A 155 -4.31 -0.86 18.87
CA ALA A 155 -4.98 -1.75 19.81
C ALA A 155 -5.67 -2.92 19.08
N LEU A 156 -6.43 -2.62 18.02
CA LEU A 156 -7.10 -3.64 17.22
C LEU A 156 -6.10 -4.54 16.48
N GLY A 157 -4.98 -3.99 16.00
CA GLY A 157 -3.89 -4.76 15.41
C GLY A 157 -3.23 -5.71 16.41
N ALA A 158 -3.03 -5.27 17.66
CA ALA A 158 -2.52 -6.13 18.73
C ALA A 158 -3.49 -7.26 19.07
N VAL A 159 -4.79 -6.97 19.14
CA VAL A 159 -5.85 -7.97 19.33
C VAL A 159 -5.85 -8.98 18.19
N LEU A 160 -5.78 -8.52 16.94
CA LEU A 160 -5.71 -9.38 15.77
C LEU A 160 -4.45 -10.27 15.77
N PHE A 161 -3.30 -9.72 16.16
CA PHE A 161 -2.08 -10.49 16.34
C PHE A 161 -2.27 -11.62 17.36
N VAL A 162 -2.89 -11.32 18.51
CA VAL A 162 -3.14 -12.32 19.56
C VAL A 162 -4.03 -13.47 19.05
N PHE A 163 -5.06 -13.18 18.27
CA PHE A 163 -5.90 -14.21 17.65
C PHE A 163 -5.13 -15.07 16.64
N THR A 164 -4.37 -14.44 15.75
CA THR A 164 -3.59 -15.15 14.72
C THR A 164 -2.43 -15.94 15.30
N ALA A 165 -1.81 -15.47 16.38
CA ALA A 165 -0.78 -16.19 17.13
C ALA A 165 -1.32 -17.47 17.78
N ARG A 166 -2.60 -17.49 18.16
CA ARG A 166 -3.31 -18.69 18.66
C ARG A 166 -3.77 -19.64 17.55
N GLY A 167 -3.45 -19.35 16.29
CA GLY A 167 -3.79 -20.21 15.15
C GLY A 167 -5.19 -20.01 14.58
N VAL A 168 -5.94 -19.01 15.06
CA VAL A 168 -7.23 -18.62 14.49
C VAL A 168 -7.01 -18.02 13.10
N GLY A 169 -7.83 -18.41 12.11
CA GLY A 169 -7.77 -17.83 10.77
C GLY A 169 -6.61 -18.32 9.89
N ARG A 170 -6.01 -19.48 10.18
CA ARG A 170 -4.96 -20.11 9.36
C ARG A 170 -5.40 -20.47 7.92
N ARG A 171 -6.70 -20.47 7.64
CA ARG A 171 -7.22 -20.71 6.29
C ARG A 171 -7.04 -19.46 5.44
N ARG A 172 -6.52 -19.63 4.22
CA ARG A 172 -6.46 -18.55 3.24
C ARG A 172 -7.88 -18.07 2.93
N VAL A 173 -8.05 -16.75 2.90
CA VAL A 173 -9.33 -16.12 2.54
C VAL A 173 -9.65 -16.35 1.06
N LEU A 174 -8.64 -16.29 0.19
CA LEU A 174 -8.77 -16.56 -1.24
C LEU A 174 -8.12 -17.89 -1.60
N PRO A 175 -8.72 -18.68 -2.52
CA PRO A 175 -8.18 -19.97 -2.93
C PRO A 175 -6.99 -19.84 -3.90
N PHE A 176 -6.69 -18.63 -4.39
CA PHE A 176 -5.61 -18.34 -5.34
C PHE A 176 -4.71 -17.20 -4.84
N THR A 177 -3.49 -17.16 -5.36
CA THR A 177 -2.53 -16.08 -5.14
C THR A 177 -2.51 -15.11 -6.33
N ALA A 178 -1.91 -13.92 -6.14
CA ALA A 178 -1.68 -13.00 -7.25
C ALA A 178 -0.85 -13.63 -8.38
N VAL A 179 0.08 -14.54 -8.04
CA VAL A 179 0.88 -15.28 -9.02
C VAL A 179 0.01 -16.24 -9.83
N ASP A 180 -0.96 -16.90 -9.19
CA ASP A 180 -1.91 -17.77 -9.90
C ASP A 180 -2.77 -16.98 -10.87
N ALA A 181 -3.26 -15.81 -10.45
CA ALA A 181 -4.04 -14.90 -11.28
C ALA A 181 -3.22 -14.37 -12.47
N TYR A 182 -1.97 -13.97 -12.23
CA TYR A 182 -1.03 -13.53 -13.26
C TYR A 182 -0.72 -14.64 -14.27
N ASN A 183 -0.42 -15.85 -13.79
CA ASN A 183 -0.20 -16.99 -14.68
C ASN A 183 -1.49 -17.36 -15.44
N GLY A 184 -2.65 -17.18 -14.81
CA GLY A 184 -3.96 -17.30 -15.46
C GLY A 184 -4.12 -16.33 -16.62
N SER A 185 -3.79 -15.05 -16.44
CA SER A 185 -3.87 -14.04 -17.50
C SER A 185 -2.90 -14.31 -18.63
N LEU A 186 -1.66 -14.71 -18.33
CA LEU A 186 -0.69 -15.12 -19.36
C LEU A 186 -1.20 -16.29 -20.21
N ARG A 187 -1.75 -17.33 -19.58
CA ARG A 187 -2.34 -18.47 -20.30
C ARG A 187 -3.53 -18.06 -21.16
N MET A 188 -4.34 -17.10 -20.72
CA MET A 188 -5.44 -16.59 -21.52
C MET A 188 -4.93 -15.85 -22.75
N ILE A 189 -3.92 -15.00 -22.58
CA ILE A 189 -3.29 -14.27 -23.69
C ILE A 189 -2.70 -15.25 -24.70
N GLU A 190 -1.96 -16.27 -24.24
CA GLU A 190 -1.39 -17.30 -25.11
C GLU A 190 -2.46 -18.02 -25.93
N ARG A 191 -3.56 -18.44 -25.30
CA ARG A 191 -4.68 -19.10 -25.99
C ARG A 191 -5.31 -18.19 -27.04
N LEU A 192 -5.52 -16.92 -26.72
CA LEU A 192 -6.06 -15.94 -27.67
C LEU A 192 -5.10 -15.69 -28.83
N SER A 193 -3.79 -15.67 -28.58
CA SER A 193 -2.76 -15.56 -29.62
C SER A 193 -2.80 -16.76 -30.56
N VAL A 194 -2.82 -17.99 -30.02
CA VAL A 194 -2.90 -19.21 -30.83
C VAL A 194 -4.18 -19.26 -31.65
N LEU A 195 -5.32 -18.91 -31.04
CA LEU A 195 -6.62 -18.88 -31.73
C LEU A 195 -6.60 -17.85 -32.86
N THR A 196 -6.14 -16.63 -32.60
CA THR A 196 -6.04 -15.57 -33.61
C THR A 196 -5.11 -15.97 -34.74
N THR A 197 -3.94 -16.52 -34.44
CA THR A 197 -2.98 -17.00 -35.44
C THR A 197 -3.56 -18.14 -36.28
N THR A 198 -4.24 -19.10 -35.66
CA THR A 198 -4.86 -20.21 -36.40
C THR A 198 -6.00 -19.73 -37.30
N LEU A 199 -6.75 -18.72 -36.86
CA LEU A 199 -7.84 -18.14 -37.67
C LEU A 199 -7.32 -17.35 -38.87
N VAL A 200 -6.29 -16.52 -38.66
CA VAL A 200 -5.76 -15.58 -39.66
C VAL A 200 -4.70 -16.22 -40.56
N GLN A 201 -3.81 -17.04 -40.00
CA GLN A 201 -2.67 -17.65 -40.71
C GLN A 201 -2.95 -19.13 -41.08
N ARG A 202 -4.09 -19.40 -41.71
CA ARG A 202 -4.51 -20.78 -42.08
C ARG A 202 -3.62 -21.46 -43.13
N GLY A 203 -2.72 -20.72 -43.79
CA GLY A 203 -1.79 -21.26 -44.78
C GLY A 203 -2.41 -21.57 -46.16
N SER A 204 -3.69 -21.28 -46.38
CA SER A 204 -4.38 -21.55 -47.66
C SER A 204 -4.45 -20.30 -48.55
N LEU A 205 -3.81 -20.39 -49.71
CA LEU A 205 -3.77 -19.31 -50.70
C LEU A 205 -5.17 -18.84 -51.15
N PRO A 206 -6.17 -19.71 -51.39
CA PRO A 206 -7.52 -19.27 -51.74
C PRO A 206 -8.20 -18.43 -50.65
N VAL A 207 -7.99 -18.73 -49.37
CA VAL A 207 -8.59 -17.98 -48.26
C VAL A 207 -7.94 -16.61 -48.12
N TYR A 208 -6.63 -16.51 -48.32
CA TYR A 208 -5.94 -15.21 -48.34
C TYR A 208 -6.46 -14.33 -49.47
N VAL A 209 -6.54 -14.86 -50.69
CA VAL A 209 -7.05 -14.11 -51.86
C VAL A 209 -8.50 -13.70 -51.66
N ALA A 210 -9.36 -14.60 -51.15
CA ALA A 210 -10.75 -14.27 -50.85
C ALA A 210 -10.89 -13.16 -49.78
N THR A 211 -10.04 -13.20 -48.74
CA THR A 211 -10.03 -12.16 -47.71
C THR A 211 -9.60 -10.81 -48.28
N ILE A 212 -8.59 -10.77 -49.15
CA ILE A 212 -8.14 -9.54 -49.83
C ILE A 212 -9.28 -8.95 -50.67
N PHE A 213 -9.93 -9.75 -51.51
CA PHE A 213 -11.05 -9.27 -52.33
C PHE A 213 -12.25 -8.83 -51.50
N LEU A 214 -12.57 -9.54 -50.41
CA LEU A 214 -13.64 -9.15 -49.50
C LEU A 214 -13.37 -7.77 -48.87
N VAL A 215 -12.15 -7.54 -48.38
CA VAL A 215 -11.74 -6.25 -47.81
C VAL A 215 -11.77 -5.16 -48.87
N LEU A 216 -11.30 -5.43 -50.10
CA LEU A 216 -11.35 -4.50 -51.22
C LEU A 216 -12.79 -4.09 -51.56
N VAL A 217 -13.67 -5.07 -51.78
CA VAL A 217 -15.07 -4.80 -52.15
C VAL A 217 -15.82 -4.09 -51.03
N ALA A 218 -15.61 -4.50 -49.77
CA ALA A 218 -16.20 -3.82 -48.63
C ALA A 218 -15.70 -2.38 -48.50
N GLY A 219 -14.38 -2.16 -48.67
CA GLY A 219 -13.77 -0.82 -48.64
C GLY A 219 -14.33 0.10 -49.72
N GLU A 220 -14.25 -0.31 -51.00
CA GLU A 220 -14.78 0.47 -52.12
C GLU A 220 -16.30 0.68 -52.01
N GLY A 221 -17.03 -0.34 -51.54
CA GLY A 221 -18.47 -0.24 -51.28
C GLY A 221 -18.80 0.81 -50.22
N THR A 222 -18.04 0.85 -49.11
CA THR A 222 -18.23 1.89 -48.08
C THR A 222 -17.86 3.28 -48.59
N ALA A 223 -16.82 3.42 -49.43
CA ALA A 223 -16.43 4.70 -50.00
C ALA A 223 -17.49 5.25 -50.97
N LEU A 224 -18.03 4.39 -51.84
CA LEU A 224 -19.12 4.74 -52.75
C LEU A 224 -20.37 5.20 -51.98
N LEU A 225 -20.77 4.47 -50.94
CA LEU A 225 -21.91 4.82 -50.08
C LEU A 225 -21.69 6.11 -49.28
N ALA A 226 -20.44 6.40 -48.87
CA ALA A 226 -20.12 7.63 -48.16
C ALA A 226 -19.97 8.85 -49.09
N SER A 227 -19.72 8.62 -50.39
CA SER A 227 -19.59 9.65 -51.42
C SER A 227 -20.90 10.00 -52.15
N SER A 228 -21.98 9.28 -51.83
CA SER A 228 -23.35 9.54 -52.31
C SER A 228 -24.15 10.31 -51.27
#